data_AF-A0A8T7HTT3-F1
#
_entry.id   AF-A0A8T7HTT3-F1
#
_cell.length_a   1.000
_cell.length_b   1.000
_cell.length_c   1.000
_cell.angle_alpha   90.00
_cell.angle_beta   90.00
_cell.angle_gamma   90.00
#
_symmetry.space_group_name_H-M   'P 1'
#
loop_
_entity.id
_entity.type
_entity.pdbx_description
1 polymer ?
#
loop_
_entity_poly.entity_id
_entity_poly.type
_entity_poly.pdbx_seq_one_letter_code
_entity_poly.pdbx_strand_id
1 'polypeptide(L)'
;MVLDEISSQLVKRRSELVDLLENKAQNLHLEKQHQIYGAINEIDLFLQTLDFYQRTSNSVEPQQVNLARPPETKKGIFSRIFSGTKVSKNS
;
A
#
# COMPACT_ATOMS: atom_id res chain seq x y z
N MET A 1 13.48 3.64 4.67
CA MET A 1 12.05 3.97 4.63
C MET A 1 11.55 4.13 6.07
N VAL A 2 10.50 4.89 6.37
CA VAL A 2 10.03 5.11 7.77
C VAL A 2 9.75 3.77 8.48
N LEU A 3 9.23 2.76 7.75
CA LEU A 3 8.99 1.42 8.29
C LEU A 3 10.28 0.71 8.72
N ASP A 4 11.37 0.83 7.97
CA ASP A 4 12.64 0.18 8.32
C ASP A 4 13.21 0.75 9.62
N GLU A 5 13.03 2.06 9.85
CA GLU A 5 13.47 2.71 11.08
C GLU A 5 12.64 2.30 12.29
N ILE A 6 11.31 2.19 12.12
CA ILE A 6 10.42 1.65 13.16
C ILE A 6 10.80 0.20 13.49
N SER A 7 10.96 -0.65 12.49
CA SER A 7 11.37 -2.05 12.67
C SER A 7 12.72 -2.15 13.39
N SER A 8 13.70 -1.33 13.02
CA SER A 8 15.00 -1.29 13.68
C SER A 8 14.90 -0.91 15.16
N GLN A 9 14.09 0.09 15.51
CA GLN A 9 13.87 0.48 16.90
C GLN A 9 13.20 -0.62 17.72
N LEU A 10 12.22 -1.31 17.14
CA LEU A 10 11.53 -2.42 17.79
C LEU A 10 12.43 -3.64 18.01
N VAL A 11 13.25 -4.00 17.02
CA VAL A 11 14.26 -5.07 17.17
C VAL A 11 15.25 -4.74 18.29
N LYS A 12 15.73 -3.49 18.34
CA LYS A 12 16.60 -3.04 19.43
C LYS A 12 15.88 -3.16 20.78
N ARG A 13 14.63 -2.69 20.87
CA ARG A 13 13.85 -2.74 22.10
C ARG A 13 13.61 -4.17 22.58
N ARG A 14 13.31 -5.09 21.66
CA ARG A 14 13.19 -6.52 21.94
C ARG A 14 14.47 -7.07 22.56
N SER A 15 15.63 -6.76 21.97
CA SER A 15 16.93 -7.20 22.50
C SER A 15 17.17 -6.70 23.91
N GLU A 16 16.88 -5.42 24.18
CA GLU A 16 17.02 -4.84 25.53
C GLU A 16 16.13 -5.54 26.56
N LEU A 17 14.92 -5.94 26.17
CA LEU A 17 13.97 -6.64 27.05
C LEU A 17 14.42 -8.09 27.32
N VAL A 18 14.95 -8.77 26.31
CA VAL A 18 15.56 -10.10 26.46
C VAL A 18 16.75 -10.02 27.42
N ASP A 19 17.66 -9.07 27.20
CA ASP A 19 18.81 -8.85 28.09
C ASP A 19 18.37 -8.54 29.53
N LEU A 20 17.27 -7.81 29.70
CA LEU A 20 16.71 -7.50 31.01
C LEU A 20 16.21 -8.76 31.74
N LEU A 21 15.58 -9.69 31.02
CA LEU A 21 15.16 -10.98 31.58
C LEU A 21 16.36 -11.89 31.86
N GLU A 22 17.25 -12.07 30.89
CA GLU A 22 18.37 -13.02 31.03
C GLU A 22 19.36 -12.60 32.12
N ASN A 23 19.67 -11.31 32.20
CA ASN A 23 20.73 -10.83 33.09
C ASN A 23 20.22 -10.23 34.39
N LYS A 24 18.95 -9.79 34.44
CA LYS A 24 18.40 -9.04 35.60
C LYS A 24 17.07 -9.59 36.13
N ALA A 25 16.57 -10.74 35.66
CA ALA A 25 15.31 -11.31 36.16
C ALA A 25 15.29 -11.51 37.68
N GLN A 26 16.41 -11.94 38.28
CA GLN A 26 16.52 -12.12 39.74
C GLN A 26 16.25 -10.84 40.56
N ASN A 27 16.42 -9.66 39.94
CA ASN A 27 16.16 -8.36 40.56
C ASN A 27 14.76 -7.81 40.21
N LEU A 28 13.98 -8.55 39.44
CA LEU A 28 12.64 -8.17 38.99
C LEU A 28 11.59 -9.03 39.68
N HIS A 29 10.52 -8.38 40.14
CA HIS A 29 9.32 -9.09 40.57
C HIS A 29 8.75 -9.94 39.44
N LEU A 30 8.18 -11.10 39.79
CA LEU A 30 7.61 -12.04 38.83
C LEU A 30 6.58 -11.39 37.89
N GLU A 31 5.73 -10.51 38.41
CA GLU A 31 4.77 -9.74 37.61
C GLU A 31 5.44 -8.93 36.51
N LYS A 32 6.57 -8.28 36.83
CA LYS A 32 7.35 -7.49 35.85
C LYS A 32 7.98 -8.39 34.81
N GLN A 33 8.50 -9.56 35.21
CA GLN A 33 9.03 -10.53 34.26
C GLN A 33 7.95 -11.00 33.27
N HIS A 34 6.74 -11.31 33.74
CA HIS A 34 5.60 -11.66 32.90
C HIS A 34 5.20 -10.52 31.94
N GLN A 35 5.16 -9.28 32.42
CA GLN A 35 4.90 -8.11 31.58
C GLN A 35 5.96 -7.95 30.48
N ILE A 36 7.24 -8.17 30.81
CA ILE A 36 8.33 -8.11 29.83
C ILE A 36 8.19 -9.22 28.79
N TYR A 37 7.89 -10.45 29.19
CA TYR A 37 7.59 -11.55 28.26
C TYR A 37 6.43 -11.21 27.31
N GLY A 38 5.35 -10.62 27.84
CA GLY A 38 4.23 -10.14 27.02
C GLY A 38 4.66 -9.11 25.99
N ALA A 39 5.41 -8.09 26.43
CA ALA A 39 5.91 -7.04 25.55
C ALA A 39 6.84 -7.58 24.43
N ILE A 40 7.70 -8.57 24.73
CA ILE A 40 8.55 -9.22 23.72
C ILE A 40 7.68 -9.90 22.65
N ASN A 41 6.66 -10.66 23.06
CA ASN A 41 5.75 -11.35 22.14
C ASN A 41 4.96 -10.36 21.27
N GLU A 42 4.48 -9.26 21.85
CA GLU A 42 3.78 -8.21 21.11
C GLU A 42 4.68 -7.55 20.05
N ILE A 43 5.94 -7.28 20.39
CA ILE A 43 6.93 -6.76 19.43
C ILE A 43 7.14 -7.75 18.29
N ASP A 44 7.32 -9.04 18.59
CA ASP A 44 7.52 -10.08 17.58
C ASP A 44 6.33 -10.18 16.62
N LEU A 45 5.10 -10.16 17.15
CA LEU A 45 3.89 -10.17 16.33
C LEU A 45 3.77 -8.92 15.45
N PHE A 46 4.14 -7.76 15.99
CA PHE A 46 4.08 -6.51 15.24
C PHE A 46 5.11 -6.48 14.11
N LEU A 47 6.34 -6.92 14.36
CA LEU A 47 7.38 -7.05 13.32
C LEU A 47 6.94 -7.98 12.19
N GLN A 48 6.33 -9.14 12.51
CA GLN A 48 5.77 -10.05 11.52
C GLN A 48 4.66 -9.41 10.68
N THR A 49 3.84 -8.57 11.32
CA THR A 49 2.77 -7.83 10.66
C THR A 49 3.34 -6.81 9.67
N LEU A 50 4.38 -6.07 10.06
CA LEU A 50 5.07 -5.13 9.16
C LEU A 50 5.67 -5.86 7.95
N ASP A 51 6.34 -6.98 8.19
CA ASP A 51 6.91 -7.85 7.15
C ASP A 51 5.86 -8.31 6.13
N PHE A 52 4.69 -8.72 6.61
CA PHE A 52 3.56 -9.14 5.76
C PHE A 52 3.11 -8.00 4.83
N TYR A 53 2.90 -6.79 5.36
CA TYR A 53 2.48 -5.65 4.56
C TYR A 53 3.57 -5.21 3.56
N GLN A 54 4.84 -5.26 3.95
CA GLN A 54 5.96 -4.88 3.08
C GLN A 54 6.10 -5.85 1.90
N ARG A 55 5.91 -7.16 2.13
CA ARG A 55 5.88 -8.16 1.05
C ARG A 55 4.66 -7.97 0.14
N THR A 56 3.50 -7.69 0.73
CA THR A 56 2.26 -7.46 -0.02
C THR A 56 2.37 -6.22 -0.89
N SER A 57 2.88 -5.10 -0.37
CA SER A 57 3.04 -3.85 -1.14
C SER A 57 3.99 -4.00 -2.31
N ASN A 58 5.05 -4.80 -2.17
CA ASN A 58 6.02 -5.04 -3.25
C ASN A 58 5.50 -6.01 -4.32
N SER A 59 4.46 -6.78 -4.01
CA SER A 59 3.86 -7.76 -4.94
C SER A 59 2.77 -7.18 -5.85
N VAL A 60 2.29 -5.97 -5.56
CA VAL A 60 1.34 -5.25 -6.42
C VAL A 60 2.14 -4.44 -7.43
N GLU A 61 2.48 -5.04 -8.57
CA GLU A 61 2.87 -4.27 -9.75
C GLU A 61 1.78 -3.22 -10.01
N PRO A 62 2.12 -1.93 -10.20
CA PRO A 62 1.12 -0.95 -10.58
C PRO A 62 0.52 -1.40 -11.91
N GLN A 63 -0.74 -1.83 -11.89
CA GLN A 63 -1.47 -2.12 -13.11
C GLN A 63 -1.36 -0.86 -13.98
N GLN A 64 -0.65 -0.96 -15.10
CA GLN A 64 -0.65 0.10 -16.10
C GLN A 64 -2.10 0.22 -16.56
N VAL A 65 -2.80 1.20 -16.00
CA VAL A 65 -4.12 1.60 -16.47
C VAL A 65 -3.88 2.15 -17.87
N ASN A 66 -4.03 1.29 -18.87
CA ASN A 66 -4.09 1.69 -20.25
C ASN A 66 -5.36 2.54 -20.39
N LEU A 67 -5.21 3.85 -20.23
CA LEU A 67 -6.23 4.82 -20.57
C LEU A 67 -6.46 4.70 -22.07
N ALA A 68 -7.42 3.85 -22.46
CA ALA A 68 -7.85 3.73 -23.83
C ALA A 68 -8.25 5.13 -24.31
N ARG A 69 -7.58 5.62 -25.36
CA ARG A 69 -7.95 6.89 -25.98
C ARG A 69 -9.42 6.80 -26.41
N PRO A 70 -10.21 7.88 -26.23
CA PRO A 70 -11.59 7.89 -26.72
C PRO A 70 -11.59 7.54 -28.21
N PRO A 71 -12.48 6.66 -28.67
CA PRO A 71 -12.56 6.36 -30.10
C PRO A 71 -12.84 7.65 -30.85
N GLU A 72 -11.99 8.00 -31.81
CA GLU A 72 -12.22 9.14 -32.68
C GLU A 72 -13.59 8.98 -33.34
N THR A 73 -14.54 9.80 -32.92
CA THR A 73 -15.86 9.86 -33.52
C THR A 73 -15.70 10.34 -34.95
N LYS A 74 -15.84 9.41 -35.89
CA LYS A 74 -15.84 9.68 -37.33
C LYS A 74 -16.83 10.81 -37.63
N LYS A 75 -16.30 12.02 -37.83
CA LYS A 75 -17.01 13.13 -38.47
C LYS A 75 -17.44 12.65 -39.86
N GLY A 76 -18.74 12.62 -40.16
CA GLY A 76 -19.15 12.50 -41.57
C GLY A 76 -20.50 11.88 -41.92
N ILE A 77 -21.54 11.93 -41.07
CA ILE A 77 -22.90 11.51 -41.50
C ILE A 77 -23.83 12.71 -41.76
N PHE A 78 -23.56 13.88 -41.18
CA PHE A 78 -24.44 15.05 -41.31
C PHE A 78 -24.22 15.92 -42.57
N SER A 79 -23.18 15.68 -43.38
CA SER A 79 -22.89 16.53 -44.56
C SER A 79 -23.76 16.24 -45.79
N ARG A 80 -24.58 15.17 -45.79
CA ARG A 80 -25.38 14.77 -46.96
C ARG A 80 -26.83 15.26 -46.97
N ILE A 81 -27.33 15.85 -45.88
CA ILE A 81 -28.75 16.21 -45.78
C ILE A 81 -29.03 17.69 -46.14
N PHE A 82 -28.00 18.56 -46.16
CA PHE A 82 -28.18 19.99 -46.41
C PHE A 82 -27.80 20.50 -47.82
N SER A 83 -27.47 19.62 -48.76
CA SER A 83 -27.11 20.00 -50.14
C SER A 83 -28.14 19.50 -51.16
N GLY A 84 -29.37 20.02 -51.10
CA GLY A 84 -30.44 19.46 -51.93
C GLY A 84 -31.63 20.34 -52.30
N THR A 85 -31.54 21.67 -52.22
CA THR A 85 -32.56 22.55 -52.83
C THR A 85 -31.94 23.85 -53.35
N LYS A 86 -31.35 23.78 -54.54
CA LYS A 86 -31.18 24.97 -55.40
C LYS A 86 -32.25 24.93 -56.49
N VAL A 87 -33.18 25.87 -56.33
CA VAL A 87 -34.09 26.48 -57.29
C VAL A 87 -33.60 26.36 -58.75
N SER A 88 -34.41 25.74 -59.61
CA SER A 88 -34.29 25.87 -61.07
C SER A 88 -35.41 26.76 -61.58
N LYS A 89 -35.01 27.91 -62.13
CA LYS A 89 -35.84 28.86 -62.86
C LYS A 89 -35.88 28.48 -64.35
N ASN A 90 -37.04 28.73 -64.96
CA ASN A 90 -37.32 28.99 -66.38
C ASN A 90 -37.38 27.80 -67.36
N SER A 91 -38.57 27.55 -67.93
CA SER A 91 -39.00 28.18 -69.20
C SER A 91 -40.52 28.06 -69.35
#